data_AF-A0A935DCR3-F1
#
_entry.id   AF-A0A935DCR3-F1
#
_cell.length_a   1.000
_cell.length_b   1.000
_cell.length_c   1.000
_cell.angle_alpha   90.00
_cell.angle_beta   90.00
_cell.angle_gamma   90.00
#
_symmetry.space_group_name_H-M   'P 1'
#
loop_
_entity.id
_entity.type
_entity.pdbx_description
1 polymer ?
#
loop_
_entity_poly.entity_id
_entity_poly.type
_entity_poly.pdbx_seq_one_letter_code
_entity_poly.pdbx_strand_id
1 'polypeptide(L)'
;MRRFAILLAISSTSAMSLAAQQLATSTTPLRECGACVASLAVGIHQVPADTGRLRAIEYSDAYAVRLKIHRIASYAELPLFAAEYFLGEKLLRDQRNGVNQGGEDGGNRSSARGAHSAVAAGLGVLFTVNTVTGGWNLYESRKDPSGRTRKWIHTIAMLAADAGFLWTAAAAEGARESDAGARTHRTRAIASISLATASTVMMWLWKD
;
A
#
# COMPACT_ATOMS: atom_id res chain seq x y z
N MET A 1 -17.61 40.50 -1.99
CA MET A 1 -18.46 40.04 -3.11
C MET A 1 -18.14 38.57 -3.41
N ARG A 2 -19.19 37.74 -3.45
CA ARG A 2 -19.35 36.39 -4.06
C ARG A 2 -18.35 35.26 -3.74
N ARG A 3 -18.83 34.37 -2.86
CA ARG A 3 -18.44 32.96 -2.72
C ARG A 3 -19.05 32.14 -3.87
N PHE A 4 -18.31 31.19 -4.45
CA PHE A 4 -18.88 30.15 -5.31
C PHE A 4 -18.76 28.79 -4.61
N ALA A 5 -19.91 28.24 -4.24
CA ALA A 5 -20.10 26.85 -3.85
C ALA A 5 -20.81 26.15 -5.02
N ILE A 6 -20.30 25.00 -5.44
CA ILE A 6 -21.01 24.10 -6.36
C ILE A 6 -21.11 22.75 -5.67
N LEU A 7 -22.30 22.48 -5.14
CA LEU A 7 -22.81 21.18 -4.72
C LEU A 7 -23.41 20.51 -5.96
N LEU A 8 -23.00 19.28 -6.26
CA LEU A 8 -23.77 18.40 -7.12
C LEU A 8 -23.94 17.06 -6.42
N ALA A 9 -25.13 16.86 -5.86
CA ALA A 9 -25.61 15.59 -5.37
C ALA A 9 -26.37 14.89 -6.50
N ILE A 10 -26.05 13.63 -6.79
CA ILE A 10 -26.89 12.75 -7.60
C ILE A 10 -27.22 11.54 -6.75
N SER A 11 -28.44 11.55 -6.23
CA SER A 11 -29.11 10.45 -5.59
C SER A 11 -30.00 9.74 -6.61
N SER A 12 -29.77 8.44 -6.83
CA SER A 12 -30.71 7.58 -7.56
C SER A 12 -31.03 6.37 -6.70
N THR A 13 -32.22 6.42 -6.10
CA THR A 13 -32.95 5.33 -5.46
C THR A 13 -33.66 4.50 -6.52
N SER A 14 -33.54 3.17 -6.48
CA SER A 14 -34.50 2.25 -7.10
C SER A 14 -34.88 1.17 -6.09
N ALA A 15 -36.19 1.07 -5.89
CA ALA A 15 -36.86 0.27 -4.88
C ALA A 15 -37.01 -1.22 -5.28
N MET A 16 -37.34 -2.00 -4.25
CA MET A 16 -37.59 -3.44 -4.19
C MET A 16 -38.60 -3.97 -5.23
N SER A 17 -38.41 -5.24 -5.63
CA SER A 17 -39.53 -6.10 -6.02
C SER A 17 -39.51 -7.36 -5.15
N LEU A 18 -40.58 -7.49 -4.37
CA LEU A 18 -40.89 -8.58 -3.46
C LEU A 18 -41.81 -9.54 -4.22
N ALA A 19 -41.31 -10.71 -4.63
CA ALA A 19 -42.16 -11.77 -5.18
C ALA A 19 -42.38 -12.83 -4.09
N ALA A 20 -43.57 -12.76 -3.47
CA ALA A 20 -44.07 -13.74 -2.55
C ALA A 20 -44.61 -14.97 -3.29
N GLN A 21 -44.31 -16.14 -2.70
CA GLN A 21 -45.16 -17.32 -2.57
C GLN A 21 -45.85 -17.92 -3.81
N GLN A 22 -45.46 -19.16 -4.11
CA GLN A 22 -46.44 -20.19 -4.44
C GLN A 22 -46.09 -21.51 -3.75
N LEU A 23 -46.87 -21.81 -2.71
CA LEU A 23 -46.88 -23.07 -1.98
C LEU A 23 -47.83 -24.00 -2.73
N ALA A 24 -47.29 -24.95 -3.49
CA ALA A 24 -48.10 -26.00 -4.11
C ALA A 24 -48.28 -27.16 -3.11
N THR A 25 -49.45 -27.21 -2.48
CA THR A 25 -49.94 -28.39 -1.75
C THR A 25 -50.37 -29.45 -2.75
N SER A 26 -49.53 -30.46 -2.96
CA SER A 26 -49.88 -31.68 -3.68
C SER A 26 -50.25 -32.77 -2.69
N THR A 27 -51.54 -32.92 -2.41
CA THR A 27 -52.10 -34.11 -1.77
C THR A 27 -52.31 -35.18 -2.84
N THR A 28 -51.56 -36.29 -2.75
CA THR A 28 -51.85 -37.53 -3.47
C THR A 28 -51.91 -38.70 -2.48
N PRO A 29 -52.77 -39.70 -2.76
CA PRO A 29 -53.32 -40.60 -1.74
C PRO A 29 -52.36 -41.74 -1.37
N LEU A 30 -52.53 -42.23 -0.15
CA LEU A 30 -51.87 -43.40 0.42
C LEU A 30 -52.10 -44.62 -0.48
N ARG A 31 -51.02 -45.22 -0.97
CA ARG A 31 -51.00 -46.56 -1.55
C ARG A 31 -50.00 -47.39 -0.75
N GLU A 32 -50.54 -48.27 0.08
CA GLU A 32 -49.77 -49.35 0.71
C GLU A 32 -49.14 -50.25 -0.35
N CYS A 33 -47.85 -50.50 -0.23
CA CYS A 33 -47.20 -51.69 -0.77
C CYS A 33 -46.06 -52.09 0.17
N GLY A 34 -46.04 -53.39 0.49
CA GLY A 34 -45.28 -53.97 1.59
C GLY A 34 -43.78 -54.04 1.38
N ALA A 35 -43.10 -54.16 2.52
CA ALA A 35 -41.75 -54.68 2.72
C ALA A 35 -40.63 -54.03 1.89
N CYS A 36 -40.13 -52.90 2.38
CA CYS A 36 -38.69 -52.61 2.33
C CYS A 36 -38.22 -52.31 3.74
N VAL A 37 -37.56 -53.29 4.36
CA VAL A 37 -36.70 -53.07 5.52
C VAL A 37 -35.56 -52.16 5.07
N ALA A 38 -35.72 -50.85 5.24
CA ALA A 38 -34.65 -49.89 5.06
C ALA A 38 -34.22 -49.42 6.44
N SER A 39 -33.07 -49.95 6.86
CA SER A 39 -32.22 -49.53 7.96
C SER A 39 -32.64 -48.24 8.65
N LEU A 40 -32.94 -48.33 9.95
CA LEU A 40 -32.75 -47.22 10.89
C LEU A 40 -31.24 -46.95 11.00
N ALA A 41 -30.62 -46.48 9.92
CA ALA A 41 -29.47 -45.63 10.04
C ALA A 41 -30.04 -44.35 10.64
N VAL A 42 -29.95 -44.22 11.97
CA VAL A 42 -29.90 -42.91 12.61
C VAL A 42 -28.74 -42.20 11.94
N GLY A 43 -29.04 -41.52 10.83
CA GLY A 43 -28.16 -40.55 10.24
C GLY A 43 -27.97 -39.54 11.34
N ILE A 44 -26.82 -39.60 12.00
CA ILE A 44 -26.28 -38.42 12.65
C ILE A 44 -26.11 -37.46 11.47
N HIS A 45 -27.15 -36.66 11.21
CA HIS A 45 -27.02 -35.46 10.43
C HIS A 45 -25.93 -34.71 11.19
N GLN A 46 -24.72 -34.77 10.65
CA GLN A 46 -23.68 -33.81 10.98
C GLN A 46 -24.35 -32.49 10.67
N VAL A 47 -24.92 -31.84 11.70
CA VAL A 47 -25.31 -30.45 11.59
C VAL A 47 -24.05 -29.79 11.04
N PRO A 48 -24.10 -29.17 9.84
CA PRO A 48 -22.91 -28.55 9.29
C PRO A 48 -22.35 -27.68 10.41
N ALA A 49 -21.10 -27.94 10.80
CA ALA A 49 -20.46 -27.22 11.88
C ALA A 49 -20.74 -25.74 11.65
N ASP A 50 -21.28 -25.04 12.66
CA ASP A 50 -21.60 -23.62 12.57
C ASP A 50 -20.36 -22.91 12.02
N THR A 51 -20.38 -22.60 10.72
CA THR A 51 -19.23 -22.08 9.98
C THR A 51 -19.15 -20.62 10.34
N GLY A 52 -18.62 -20.36 11.55
CA GLY A 52 -18.28 -19.07 12.12
C GLY A 52 -19.11 -17.90 11.61
N ARG A 53 -20.13 -17.50 12.37
CA ARG A 53 -20.92 -16.27 12.18
C ARG A 53 -20.07 -15.16 11.54
N LEU A 54 -20.48 -14.69 10.35
CA LEU A 54 -19.84 -13.57 9.67
C LEU A 54 -19.69 -12.42 10.66
N ARG A 55 -18.44 -12.05 10.96
CA ARG A 55 -18.16 -10.90 11.83
C ARG A 55 -17.96 -9.69 10.93
N ALA A 56 -18.81 -8.69 11.10
CA ALA A 56 -18.54 -7.38 10.56
C ALA A 56 -17.19 -6.90 11.11
N ILE A 57 -16.32 -6.46 10.21
CA ILE A 57 -15.05 -5.86 10.57
C ILE A 57 -15.26 -4.36 10.57
N GLU A 58 -15.27 -3.79 11.76
CA GLU A 58 -15.39 -2.36 11.95
C GLU A 58 -14.01 -1.70 11.84
N TYR A 59 -13.98 -0.62 11.07
CA TYR A 59 -12.83 0.25 10.89
C TYR A 59 -13.14 1.60 11.55
N SER A 60 -12.10 2.34 11.94
CA SER A 60 -12.31 3.73 12.34
C SER A 60 -12.73 4.60 11.15
N ASP A 61 -13.42 5.71 11.44
CA ASP A 61 -13.79 6.71 10.42
C ASP A 61 -12.57 7.27 9.66
N ALA A 62 -11.41 7.29 10.32
CA ALA A 62 -10.16 7.78 9.74
C ALA A 62 -9.47 6.75 8.82
N TYR A 63 -9.90 5.48 8.80
CA TYR A 63 -9.28 4.43 7.98
C TYR A 63 -9.27 4.77 6.49
N ALA A 64 -10.42 5.18 5.95
CA ALA A 64 -10.54 5.54 4.54
C ALA A 64 -9.74 6.80 4.19
N VAL A 65 -9.64 7.75 5.12
CA VAL A 65 -8.86 8.99 4.95
C VAL A 65 -7.37 8.66 4.86
N ARG A 66 -6.84 7.88 5.80
CA ARG A 66 -5.43 7.47 5.77
C ARG A 66 -5.10 6.61 4.56
N LEU A 67 -6.01 5.71 4.16
CA LEU A 67 -5.83 4.90 2.94
C LEU A 67 -5.73 5.78 1.70
N LYS A 68 -6.59 6.81 1.61
CA LYS A 68 -6.57 7.78 0.51
C LYS A 68 -5.27 8.59 0.51
N ILE A 69 -4.82 9.08 1.66
CA ILE A 69 -3.54 9.80 1.78
C ILE A 69 -2.39 8.91 1.33
N HIS A 70 -2.28 7.69 1.87
CA HIS A 70 -1.24 6.72 1.55
C HIS A 70 -1.17 6.44 0.04
N ARG A 71 -2.34 6.20 -0.58
CA ARG A 71 -2.44 5.97 -2.03
C ARG A 71 -2.04 7.20 -2.84
N ILE A 72 -2.57 8.38 -2.51
CA ILE A 72 -2.27 9.60 -3.27
C ILE A 72 -0.79 9.97 -3.17
N ALA A 73 -0.22 9.87 -1.96
CA ALA A 73 1.18 10.15 -1.71
C ALA A 73 2.11 9.24 -2.53
N SER A 74 1.77 7.95 -2.72
CA SER A 74 2.57 7.05 -3.56
C SER A 74 2.74 7.50 -5.02
N TYR A 75 1.85 8.33 -5.56
CA TYR A 75 2.04 8.87 -6.93
C TYR A 75 3.19 9.88 -7.02
N ALA A 76 3.55 10.53 -5.92
CA ALA A 76 4.67 11.47 -5.88
C ALA A 76 6.03 10.74 -5.82
N GLU A 77 6.04 9.47 -5.44
CA GLU A 77 7.26 8.68 -5.24
C GLU A 77 8.07 8.54 -6.54
N LEU A 78 7.46 8.07 -7.63
CA LEU A 78 8.19 7.81 -8.88
C LEU A 78 8.81 9.06 -9.51
N PRO A 79 8.12 10.21 -9.61
CA PRO A 79 8.73 11.44 -10.07
C PRO A 79 9.91 11.91 -9.19
N LEU A 80 9.79 11.78 -7.87
CA LEU A 80 10.87 12.16 -6.95
C LEU A 80 12.08 11.20 -7.04
N PHE A 81 11.85 9.90 -7.20
CA PHE A 81 12.92 8.93 -7.47
C PHE A 81 13.65 9.19 -8.78
N ALA A 82 12.92 9.56 -9.83
CA ALA A 82 13.54 9.97 -11.09
C ALA A 82 14.43 11.20 -10.88
N ALA A 83 13.93 12.22 -10.15
CA ALA A 83 14.72 13.40 -9.82
C ALA A 83 16.00 13.04 -9.04
N GLU A 84 15.91 12.20 -8.01
CA GLU A 84 17.07 11.72 -7.25
C GLU A 84 18.07 10.99 -8.13
N TYR A 85 17.61 10.12 -9.03
CA TYR A 85 18.49 9.39 -9.93
C TYR A 85 19.29 10.33 -10.84
N PHE A 86 18.62 11.30 -11.48
CA PHE A 86 19.29 12.24 -12.38
C PHE A 86 20.21 13.22 -11.64
N LEU A 87 19.79 13.70 -10.46
CA LEU A 87 20.61 14.57 -9.62
C LEU A 87 21.83 13.83 -9.08
N GLY A 88 21.67 12.59 -8.62
CA GLY A 88 22.76 11.72 -8.18
C GLY A 88 23.76 11.42 -9.30
N GLU A 89 23.29 11.12 -10.52
CA GLU A 89 24.17 10.90 -11.67
C GLU A 89 24.93 12.17 -12.08
N LYS A 90 24.31 13.34 -11.93
CA LYS A 90 25.02 14.62 -12.13
C LYS A 90 26.11 14.80 -11.07
N LEU A 91 25.81 14.55 -9.80
CA LEU A 91 26.78 14.65 -8.71
C LEU A 91 27.98 13.71 -8.89
N LEU A 92 27.73 12.47 -9.32
CA LEU A 92 28.79 11.50 -9.64
C LEU A 92 29.69 11.96 -10.79
N ARG A 93 29.12 12.56 -11.84
CA ARG A 93 29.90 13.13 -12.95
C ARG A 93 30.74 14.31 -12.48
N ASP A 94 30.13 15.23 -11.74
CA ASP A 94 30.81 16.41 -11.22
C ASP A 94 31.95 16.02 -10.25
N GLN A 95 31.77 15.00 -9.41
CA GLN A 95 32.82 14.48 -8.52
C GLN A 95 33.99 13.86 -9.29
N ARG A 96 33.72 13.04 -10.31
CA ARG A 96 34.75 12.44 -11.18
C ARG A 96 35.52 13.49 -11.97
N ASN A 97 34.87 14.59 -12.32
CA ASN A 97 35.48 15.71 -13.05
C ASN A 97 36.17 16.73 -12.11
N GLY A 98 36.21 16.49 -10.80
CA GLY A 98 36.82 17.39 -9.82
C GLY A 98 36.02 18.67 -9.52
N VAL A 99 34.81 18.82 -10.05
CA VAL A 99 33.97 20.03 -9.95
C VAL A 99 33.34 20.20 -8.55
N ASN A 100 33.17 19.09 -7.82
CA ASN A 100 32.58 19.08 -6.47
C ASN A 100 33.62 18.86 -5.34
N GLN A 101 34.92 18.95 -5.63
CA GLN A 101 35.97 18.92 -4.59
C GLN A 101 36.10 20.32 -3.98
N GLY A 102 35.32 20.60 -2.94
CA GLY A 102 35.46 21.84 -2.18
C GLY A 102 36.73 21.78 -1.32
N GLY A 103 37.72 22.59 -1.66
CA GLY A 103 38.76 23.04 -0.72
C GLY A 103 38.16 23.87 0.41
N GLU A 104 38.96 24.12 1.45
CA GLU A 104 38.62 24.68 2.77
C GLU A 104 37.94 26.08 2.77
N ASP A 105 37.71 26.67 1.61
CA ASP A 105 37.26 28.06 1.44
C ASP A 105 35.79 28.14 0.98
N GLY A 106 34.85 27.57 1.74
CA GLY A 106 33.41 27.85 1.57
C GLY A 106 32.83 27.68 0.15
N GLY A 107 33.40 26.77 -0.65
CA GLY A 107 33.12 26.62 -2.08
C GLY A 107 31.66 26.30 -2.39
N ASN A 108 31.13 27.04 -3.37
CA ASN A 108 29.78 27.00 -3.94
C ASN A 108 29.08 25.62 -3.79
N ARG A 109 28.06 25.53 -2.93
CA ARG A 109 27.16 24.36 -2.90
C ARG A 109 26.59 24.20 -4.30
N SER A 110 27.04 23.19 -5.06
CA SER A 110 26.51 22.98 -6.40
C SER A 110 24.99 22.86 -6.32
N SER A 111 24.29 23.56 -7.22
CA SER A 111 22.82 23.56 -7.25
C SER A 111 22.27 22.12 -7.29
N ALA A 112 23.00 21.20 -7.93
CA ALA A 112 22.70 19.77 -7.93
C ALA A 112 22.74 19.15 -6.52
N ARG A 113 23.73 19.47 -5.67
CA ARG A 113 23.83 18.95 -4.29
C ARG A 113 22.72 19.50 -3.41
N GLY A 114 22.40 20.78 -3.57
CA GLY A 114 21.28 21.42 -2.88
C GLY A 114 19.94 20.79 -3.28
N ALA A 115 19.69 20.68 -4.59
CA ALA A 115 18.48 20.08 -5.14
C ALA A 115 18.34 18.60 -4.72
N HIS A 116 19.41 17.81 -4.80
CA HIS A 116 19.40 16.42 -4.37
C HIS A 116 19.06 16.29 -2.88
N SER A 117 19.69 17.11 -2.04
CA SER A 117 19.39 17.11 -0.59
C SER A 117 17.94 17.51 -0.31
N ALA A 118 17.40 18.48 -1.07
CA ALA A 118 16.02 18.94 -0.92
C ALA A 118 14.99 17.88 -1.36
N VAL A 119 15.23 17.21 -2.49
CA VAL A 119 14.37 16.12 -2.99
C VAL A 119 14.46 14.92 -2.05
N ALA A 120 15.65 14.54 -1.59
CA ALA A 120 15.85 13.49 -0.58
C ALA A 120 15.10 13.79 0.73
N ALA A 121 15.14 15.04 1.21
CA ALA A 121 14.37 15.44 2.39
C ALA A 121 12.85 15.34 2.14
N GLY A 122 12.38 15.75 0.96
CA GLY A 122 10.99 15.60 0.55
C GLY A 122 10.54 14.15 0.51
N LEU A 123 11.38 13.25 -0.01
CA LEU A 123 11.16 11.80 0.04
C LEU A 123 11.09 11.29 1.47
N GLY A 124 11.99 11.73 2.36
CA GLY A 124 11.96 11.35 3.78
C GLY A 124 10.62 11.71 4.45
N VAL A 125 10.08 12.90 4.17
CA VAL A 125 8.75 13.30 4.65
C VAL A 125 7.65 12.43 4.03
N LEU A 126 7.69 12.23 2.71
CA LEU A 126 6.69 11.44 1.99
C LEU A 126 6.61 10.00 2.53
N PHE A 127 7.75 9.33 2.66
CA PHE A 127 7.84 7.97 3.19
C PHE A 127 7.41 7.90 4.65
N THR A 128 7.78 8.88 5.48
CA THR A 128 7.30 8.94 6.86
C THR A 128 5.77 9.00 6.94
N VAL A 129 5.14 9.87 6.13
CA VAL A 129 3.67 9.97 6.08
C VAL A 129 3.05 8.65 5.59
N ASN A 130 3.62 8.04 4.55
CA ASN A 130 3.14 6.75 4.04
C ASN A 130 3.28 5.63 5.07
N THR A 131 4.39 5.55 5.78
CA THR A 131 4.64 4.50 6.77
C THR A 131 3.73 4.64 7.99
N VAL A 132 3.48 5.86 8.46
CA VAL A 132 2.51 6.09 9.55
C VAL A 132 1.09 5.74 9.11
N THR A 133 0.65 6.25 7.96
CA THR A 133 -0.72 6.01 7.47
C THR A 133 -0.97 4.53 7.12
N GLY A 134 0.00 3.89 6.47
CA GLY A 134 -0.02 2.48 6.10
C GLY A 134 0.06 1.56 7.31
N GLY A 135 0.97 1.82 8.24
CA GLY A 135 1.11 1.04 9.48
C GLY A 135 -0.13 1.11 10.37
N TRP A 136 -0.74 2.29 10.49
CA TRP A 136 -1.98 2.45 11.24
C TRP A 136 -3.14 1.69 10.57
N ASN A 137 -3.25 1.74 9.25
CA ASN A 137 -4.26 0.99 8.50
C ASN A 137 -4.01 -0.52 8.54
N LEU A 138 -2.75 -0.97 8.54
CA LEU A 138 -2.43 -2.39 8.74
C LEU A 138 -2.85 -2.84 10.14
N TYR A 139 -2.57 -2.03 11.17
CA TYR A 139 -2.97 -2.34 12.53
C TYR A 139 -4.50 -2.50 12.63
N GLU A 140 -5.28 -1.57 12.09
CA GLU A 140 -6.75 -1.69 12.12
C GLU A 140 -7.26 -2.88 11.30
N SER A 141 -6.69 -3.13 10.12
CA SER A 141 -7.07 -4.25 9.25
C SER A 141 -6.48 -5.60 9.65
N ARG A 142 -5.73 -5.71 10.75
CA ARG A 142 -5.01 -6.95 11.14
C ARG A 142 -5.90 -8.18 11.29
N LYS A 143 -7.18 -7.97 11.61
CA LYS A 143 -8.18 -9.04 11.77
C LYS A 143 -8.94 -9.35 10.47
N ASP A 144 -8.79 -8.53 9.45
CA ASP A 144 -9.38 -8.73 8.13
C ASP A 144 -8.63 -9.84 7.36
N PRO A 145 -9.31 -10.93 6.96
CA PRO A 145 -8.69 -11.95 6.13
C PRO A 145 -8.49 -11.49 4.68
N SER A 146 -9.25 -10.49 4.20
CA SER A 146 -9.16 -10.02 2.82
C SER A 146 -7.80 -9.40 2.54
N GLY A 147 -7.15 -9.87 1.46
CA GLY A 147 -5.88 -9.35 0.98
C GLY A 147 -4.72 -9.43 1.99
N ARG A 148 -4.86 -10.21 3.09
CA ARG A 148 -3.92 -10.19 4.23
C ARG A 148 -2.46 -10.39 3.82
N THR A 149 -2.20 -11.41 3.00
CA THR A 149 -0.84 -11.71 2.53
C THR A 149 -0.25 -10.52 1.75
N ARG A 150 -1.04 -9.89 0.88
CA ARG A 150 -0.60 -8.73 0.08
C ARG A 150 -0.28 -7.53 0.97
N LYS A 151 -1.15 -7.23 1.94
CA LYS A 151 -0.95 -6.17 2.94
C LYS A 151 0.38 -6.37 3.70
N TRP A 152 0.66 -7.61 4.12
CA TRP A 152 1.92 -7.94 4.80
C TRP A 152 3.14 -7.84 3.90
N ILE A 153 3.10 -8.39 2.68
CA ILE A 153 4.21 -8.29 1.73
C ILE A 153 4.52 -6.82 1.42
N HIS A 154 3.49 -6.02 1.09
CA HIS A 154 3.65 -4.59 0.84
C HIS A 154 4.28 -3.87 2.03
N THR A 155 3.80 -4.13 3.26
CA THR A 155 4.31 -3.51 4.48
C THR A 155 5.77 -3.87 4.71
N ILE A 156 6.13 -5.14 4.66
CA ILE A 156 7.50 -5.60 4.90
C ILE A 156 8.43 -5.01 3.84
N ALA A 157 8.02 -5.03 2.56
CA ALA A 157 8.80 -4.46 1.47
C ALA A 157 9.01 -2.94 1.65
N MET A 158 7.97 -2.20 2.05
CA MET A 158 8.10 -0.75 2.29
C MET A 158 8.97 -0.44 3.51
N LEU A 159 8.82 -1.15 4.62
CA LEU A 159 9.67 -0.95 5.80
C LEU A 159 11.14 -1.30 5.52
N ALA A 160 11.39 -2.32 4.70
CA ALA A 160 12.73 -2.65 4.26
C ALA A 160 13.32 -1.56 3.33
N ALA A 161 12.50 -1.00 2.44
CA ALA A 161 12.92 0.12 1.61
C ALA A 161 13.24 1.38 2.44
N ASP A 162 12.38 1.73 3.42
CA ASP A 162 12.60 2.81 4.38
C ASP A 162 13.92 2.66 5.13
N ALA A 163 14.18 1.46 5.67
CA ALA A 163 15.42 1.16 6.35
C ALA A 163 16.64 1.35 5.41
N GLY A 164 16.53 0.91 4.16
CA GLY A 164 17.58 1.12 3.17
C GLY A 164 17.77 2.59 2.78
N PHE A 165 16.71 3.41 2.75
CA PHE A 165 16.82 4.86 2.54
C PHE A 165 17.49 5.55 3.72
N LEU A 166 17.13 5.20 4.95
CA LEU A 166 17.79 5.71 6.15
C LEU A 166 19.27 5.31 6.18
N TRP A 167 19.60 4.07 5.80
CA TRP A 167 20.98 3.62 5.66
C TRP A 167 21.72 4.45 4.60
N THR A 168 21.09 4.68 3.44
CA THR A 168 21.65 5.47 2.34
C THR A 168 21.96 6.90 2.80
N ALA A 169 21.03 7.52 3.55
CA ALA A 169 21.19 8.85 4.13
C ALA A 169 22.30 8.90 5.20
N ALA A 170 22.36 7.92 6.09
CA ALA A 170 23.41 7.84 7.13
C ALA A 170 24.82 7.72 6.53
N ALA A 171 24.94 7.09 5.35
CA ALA A 171 26.21 6.95 4.64
C ALA A 171 26.53 8.11 3.67
N ALA A 172 25.81 9.24 3.74
CA ALA A 172 25.95 10.34 2.79
C ALA A 172 27.30 11.08 2.88
N GLU A 173 27.99 11.05 4.02
CA GLU A 173 29.29 11.74 4.15
C GLU A 173 30.40 11.00 3.38
N GLY A 174 30.49 9.67 3.54
CA GLY A 174 31.42 8.87 2.74
C GLY A 174 31.18 8.95 1.23
N ALA A 175 29.95 9.28 0.80
CA ALA A 175 29.63 9.57 -0.60
C ALA A 175 30.26 10.87 -1.12
N ARG A 176 30.51 11.84 -0.23
CA ARG A 176 31.13 13.12 -0.57
C ARG A 176 32.65 13.02 -0.62
N GLU A 177 33.22 12.20 0.26
CA GLU A 177 34.66 12.04 0.42
C GLU A 177 35.30 11.22 -0.68
N SER A 178 34.56 10.28 -1.29
CA SER A 178 35.14 9.36 -2.28
C SER A 178 34.16 8.93 -3.36
N ASP A 179 34.69 8.69 -4.55
CA ASP A 179 33.96 8.14 -5.70
C ASP A 179 33.49 6.69 -5.42
N ALA A 180 34.25 5.91 -4.65
CA ALA A 180 33.83 4.60 -4.17
C ALA A 180 32.60 4.70 -3.24
N GLY A 181 32.62 5.61 -2.26
CA GLY A 181 31.50 5.88 -1.38
C GLY A 181 30.27 6.38 -2.14
N ALA A 182 30.46 7.24 -3.14
CA ALA A 182 29.39 7.75 -3.98
C ALA A 182 28.69 6.64 -4.79
N ARG A 183 29.47 5.70 -5.34
CA ARG A 183 28.93 4.49 -5.98
C ARG A 183 28.17 3.62 -4.99
N THR A 184 28.73 3.38 -3.80
CA THR A 184 28.04 2.59 -2.77
C THR A 184 26.73 3.22 -2.33
N HIS A 185 26.71 4.55 -2.14
CA HIS A 185 25.49 5.31 -1.85
C HIS A 185 24.44 5.12 -2.95
N ARG A 186 24.83 5.29 -4.22
CA ARG A 186 23.93 5.07 -5.37
C ARG A 186 23.40 3.64 -5.44
N THR A 187 24.24 2.62 -5.23
CA THR A 187 23.80 1.22 -5.24
C THR A 187 22.74 0.96 -4.17
N ARG A 188 22.95 1.46 -2.95
CA ARG A 188 21.98 1.34 -1.85
C ARG A 188 20.68 2.09 -2.17
N ALA A 189 20.79 3.31 -2.68
CA ALA A 189 19.65 4.13 -3.09
C ALA A 189 18.80 3.41 -4.16
N ILE A 190 19.42 2.89 -5.22
CA ILE A 190 18.71 2.21 -6.31
C ILE A 190 18.05 0.92 -5.81
N ALA A 191 18.70 0.17 -4.92
CA ALA A 191 18.11 -1.02 -4.32
C ALA A 191 16.82 -0.68 -3.54
N SER A 192 16.87 0.35 -2.69
CA SER A 192 15.69 0.85 -1.96
C SER A 192 14.60 1.39 -2.88
N ILE A 193 14.95 2.19 -3.89
CA ILE A 193 14.02 2.70 -4.91
C ILE A 193 13.31 1.55 -5.61
N SER A 194 14.05 0.50 -5.99
CA SER A 194 13.50 -0.64 -6.71
C SER A 194 12.51 -1.41 -5.84
N LEU A 195 12.85 -1.64 -4.57
CA LEU A 195 11.97 -2.33 -3.63
C LEU A 195 10.70 -1.52 -3.33
N ALA A 196 10.85 -0.21 -3.08
CA ALA A 196 9.73 0.69 -2.85
C ALA A 196 8.82 0.78 -4.07
N THR A 197 9.39 0.96 -5.26
CA THR A 197 8.66 0.99 -6.54
C THR A 197 7.85 -0.29 -6.76
N ALA A 198 8.46 -1.47 -6.55
CA ALA A 198 7.76 -2.75 -6.68
C ALA A 198 6.59 -2.84 -5.69
N SER A 199 6.80 -2.39 -4.45
CA SER A 199 5.76 -2.37 -3.42
C SER A 199 4.64 -1.35 -3.72
N THR A 200 4.96 -0.20 -4.33
CA THR A 200 3.97 0.79 -4.78
C THR A 200 3.14 0.26 -5.95
N VAL A 201 3.78 -0.37 -6.94
CA VAL A 201 3.08 -1.04 -8.05
C VAL A 201 2.14 -2.12 -7.53
N MET A 202 2.55 -2.89 -6.51
CA MET A 202 1.72 -3.89 -5.85
C MET A 202 0.40 -3.30 -5.34
N MET A 203 0.45 -2.15 -4.67
CA MET A 203 -0.73 -1.44 -4.19
C MET A 203 -1.62 -0.92 -5.34
N TRP A 204 -1.04 -0.51 -6.47
CA TRP A 204 -1.81 0.00 -7.60
C TRP A 204 -2.52 -1.09 -8.39
N LEU A 205 -1.90 -2.27 -8.50
CA LEU A 205 -2.44 -3.40 -9.24
C LEU A 205 -3.44 -4.23 -8.43
N TRP A 206 -3.29 -4.32 -7.11
CA TRP A 206 -4.19 -5.07 -6.25
C TRP A 206 -5.08 -4.13 -5.43
N LYS A 207 -6.30 -3.90 -5.93
CA LYS A 207 -7.29 -2.95 -5.38
C LYS A 207 -8.35 -3.60 -4.47
N ASP A 208 -8.19 -4.89 -4.19
CA ASP A 208 -9.16 -5.76 -3.50
C ASP A 208 -8.70 -6.11 -2.07
#